data_AF-A0A967HM44-F1
#
_entry.id   AF-A0A967HM44-F1
#
_cell.length_a   1.000
_cell.length_b   1.000
_cell.length_c   1.000
_cell.angle_alpha   90.00
_cell.angle_beta   90.00
_cell.angle_gamma   90.00
#
_symmetry.space_group_name_H-M   'P 1'
#
loop_
_entity.id
_entity.type
_entity.pdbx_description
1 polymer ?
#
loop_
_entity_poly.entity_id
_entity_poly.type
_entity_poly.pdbx_seq_one_letter_code
_entity_poly.pdbx_strand_id
1 'polypeptide(L)' 'MQEIHRVLESVLAQDITHPGACHLYIHATEPTEEPGKAESCAEHLGRSIPGASHIQHMPSHTYNRIGRWNDAVRA' A
#
# COMPACT_ATOMS: atom_id res chain seq x y z
N MET A 1 12.51 1.02 11.83
CA MET A 1 11.32 1.35 11.00
C MET A 1 11.54 2.61 10.17
N GLN A 2 11.92 3.75 10.75
CA GLN A 2 12.03 5.01 9.98
C GLN A 2 13.01 4.98 8.80
N GLU A 3 14.11 4.21 8.89
CA GLU A 3 15.03 4.06 7.76
C GLU A 3 14.38 3.37 6.55
N ILE A 4 13.54 2.35 6.78
CA ILE A 4 12.83 1.62 5.72
C ILE A 4 11.81 2.55 5.06
N HIS A 5 11.05 3.32 5.86
CA HIS A 5 10.12 4.32 5.30
C HIS A 5 10.84 5.32 4.41
N ARG A 6 11.95 5.89 4.87
CA ARG A 6 12.72 6.87 4.07
C ARG A 6 13.20 6.29 2.74
N VAL A 7 13.71 5.06 2.74
CA VAL A 7 14.16 4.39 1.51
C VAL A 7 12.97 4.14 0.58
N LEU A 8 11.86 3.61 1.08
CA LEU A 8 10.66 3.37 0.27
C LEU A 8 10.08 4.68 -0.27
N GLU A 9 9.99 5.73 0.54
CA GLU A 9 9.53 7.06 0.11
C GLU A 9 10.42 7.65 -0.97
N SER A 10 11.74 7.41 -0.93
CA SER A 10 12.65 7.86 -2.00
C SER A 10 12.45 7.12 -3.33
N VAL A 11 12.02 5.85 -3.29
CA VAL A 11 11.65 5.08 -4.48
C VAL A 11 10.28 5.53 -5.00
N LEU A 12 9.31 5.69 -4.10
CA LEU A 12 7.94 6.11 -4.45
C LEU A 12 7.87 7.57 -4.94
N ALA A 13 8.81 8.42 -4.53
CA ALA A 13 8.96 9.76 -5.09
C ALA A 13 9.41 9.74 -6.57
N GLN A 14 10.08 8.67 -7.01
CA GLN A 14 10.47 8.49 -8.41
C GLN A 14 9.38 7.77 -9.22
N ASP A 15 8.71 6.79 -8.60
CA ASP A 15 7.60 6.06 -9.19
C ASP A 15 6.62 5.56 -8.12
N ILE A 16 5.51 6.28 -7.96
CA ILE A 16 4.42 5.92 -7.02
C ILE A 16 3.67 4.66 -7.46
N THR A 17 3.88 4.17 -8.69
CA THR A 17 3.23 2.96 -9.22
C THR A 17 4.10 1.72 -9.11
N HIS A 18 5.34 1.84 -8.59
CA HIS A 18 6.28 0.73 -8.46
C HIS A 18 5.71 -0.38 -7.55
N PRO A 19 5.33 -1.56 -8.08
CA PRO A 19 4.54 -2.54 -7.32
C PRO A 19 5.26 -3.06 -6.07
N GLY A 20 6.56 -3.36 -6.18
CA GLY A 20 7.35 -3.86 -5.05
C GLY A 20 7.50 -2.85 -3.90
N ALA A 21 7.80 -1.58 -4.22
CA ALA A 21 7.90 -0.51 -3.24
C ALA A 21 6.55 -0.24 -2.57
N CYS A 22 5.47 -0.19 -3.35
CA CYS A 22 4.14 -0.02 -2.78
C CYS A 22 3.72 -1.18 -1.87
N HIS A 23 4.08 -2.42 -2.23
CA HIS A 23 3.76 -3.61 -1.42
C HIS A 23 4.43 -3.51 -0.06
N LEU A 24 5.71 -3.17 -0.04
CA LEU A 24 6.48 -2.99 1.19
C LEU A 24 5.99 -1.77 1.99
N TYR A 25 5.61 -0.68 1.32
CA TYR A 25 5.18 0.54 1.98
C TYR A 25 3.82 0.40 2.67
N ILE A 26 2.89 -0.35 2.08
CA ILE A 26 1.63 -0.74 2.73
C ILE A 26 1.92 -1.46 4.06
N HIS A 27 2.72 -2.53 4.04
CA HIS A 27 3.06 -3.26 5.27
C HIS A 27 3.85 -2.42 6.26
N ALA A 28 4.76 -1.57 5.79
CA ALA A 28 5.56 -0.73 6.67
C ALA A 28 4.71 0.34 7.38
N THR A 29 3.62 0.81 6.77
CA THR A 29 2.77 1.88 7.33
C THR A 29 1.53 1.35 8.07
N GLU A 30 1.05 0.15 7.76
CA GLU A 30 -0.12 -0.49 8.38
C GLU A 30 -0.13 -0.47 9.93
N PRO A 31 0.97 -0.85 10.64
CA PRO A 31 0.97 -0.90 12.10
C PRO A 31 1.24 0.48 12.75
N THR A 32 1.36 1.55 11.96
CA THR A 32 1.69 2.89 12.46
C THR A 32 0.43 3.70 12.81
N GLU A 33 0.64 4.90 13.33
CA GLU A 33 -0.42 5.90 13.55
C GLU A 33 -0.79 6.67 12.26
N GLU A 34 -0.05 6.48 11.16
CA GLU A 34 -0.27 7.15 9.88
C GLU A 34 -0.44 6.14 8.70
N PRO A 35 -1.34 5.16 8.79
CA PRO A 35 -1.52 4.14 7.74
C PRO A 35 -1.97 4.73 6.40
N GLY A 36 -2.60 5.91 6.42
CA GLY A 36 -3.04 6.62 5.21
C GLY A 36 -1.91 7.06 4.28
N LYS A 37 -0.66 7.07 4.75
CA LYS A 37 0.51 7.35 3.88
C LYS A 37 0.58 6.40 2.68
N ALA A 38 0.14 5.16 2.82
CA ALA A 38 0.15 4.18 1.75
C ALA A 38 -1.13 4.14 0.89
N GLU A 39 -2.08 5.07 1.06
CA GLU A 39 -3.35 5.03 0.33
C GLU A 39 -3.15 5.09 -1.21
N SER A 40 -2.25 5.94 -1.70
CA SER A 40 -1.94 5.98 -3.13
C SER A 40 -1.34 4.66 -3.64
N CYS A 41 -0.50 4.01 -2.82
CA CYS A 41 0.03 2.69 -3.13
C CYS A 41 -1.04 1.60 -3.15
N ALA A 42 -2.00 1.65 -2.22
CA ALA A 42 -3.15 0.76 -2.18
C ALA A 42 -3.99 0.89 -3.46
N GLU A 43 -4.27 2.12 -3.91
CA GLU A 43 -5.02 2.36 -5.15
C GLU A 43 -4.34 1.77 -6.40
N HIS A 44 -3.00 1.91 -6.49
CA HIS A 44 -2.26 1.40 -7.63
C HIS A 44 -2.11 -0.13 -7.62
N LEU A 45 -1.78 -0.73 -6.46
CA LEU A 45 -1.51 -2.16 -6.35
C LEU A 45 -2.71 -3.01 -6.74
N GLY A 46 -3.91 -2.60 -6.31
CA GLY A 46 -5.16 -3.30 -6.58
C GLY A 46 -5.47 -3.49 -8.07
N ARG A 47 -4.77 -2.80 -8.99
CA ARG A 47 -4.95 -2.98 -10.44
C ARG A 47 -3.65 -3.32 -11.20
N SER A 48 -2.53 -3.40 -10.48
CA SER A 48 -1.19 -3.47 -11.08
C SER A 48 -0.85 -4.82 -11.73
N ILE A 49 -1.28 -5.94 -11.13
CA ILE A 49 -0.93 -7.30 -11.58
C ILE A 49 -2.19 -8.18 -11.53
N PRO A 50 -2.98 -8.23 -12.62
CA PRO A 50 -4.17 -9.06 -12.69
C PRO A 50 -3.87 -10.55 -12.47
N GLY A 51 -4.71 -11.23 -11.69
CA GLY A 51 -4.56 -12.66 -11.39
C GLY A 51 -3.61 -12.99 -10.23
N ALA A 52 -2.79 -12.03 -9.77
CA ALA A 52 -2.00 -12.19 -8.56
C ALA A 52 -2.84 -11.84 -7.33
N SER A 53 -3.56 -12.83 -6.78
CA SER A 53 -4.48 -12.63 -5.64
C SER A 53 -3.82 -11.89 -4.47
N HIS A 54 -2.56 -12.20 -4.14
CA HIS A 54 -1.81 -11.50 -3.10
C HIS A 54 -1.74 -9.99 -3.35
N ILE A 55 -1.34 -9.60 -4.57
CA ILE A 55 -1.18 -8.19 -4.95
C ILE A 55 -2.52 -7.46 -5.00
N GLN A 56 -3.56 -8.14 -5.48
CA GLN A 56 -4.92 -7.60 -5.53
C GLN A 56 -5.49 -7.37 -4.13
N HIS A 57 -5.18 -8.23 -3.17
CA HIS A 57 -5.63 -8.10 -1.78
C HIS A 57 -4.92 -6.99 -1.00
N MET A 58 -3.67 -6.66 -1.36
CA MET A 58 -2.85 -5.68 -0.62
C MET A 58 -3.54 -4.37 -0.19
N PRO A 59 -4.42 -3.75 -1.00
CA PRO A 59 -5.12 -2.53 -0.61
C PRO A 59 -5.95 -2.68 0.67
N SER A 60 -6.43 -3.89 0.99
CA SER A 60 -7.23 -4.16 2.19
C SER A 60 -6.50 -3.80 3.48
N HIS A 61 -5.17 -3.98 3.53
CA HIS A 61 -4.33 -3.61 4.67
C HIS A 61 -4.45 -2.12 4.99
N THR A 62 -4.35 -1.25 3.98
CA THR A 62 -4.47 0.20 4.18
C THR A 62 -5.92 0.63 4.38
N TYR A 63 -6.84 0.16 3.54
CA TYR A 63 -8.26 0.57 3.58
C TYR A 63 -8.93 0.24 4.90
N ASN A 64 -8.62 -0.92 5.48
CA ASN A 64 -9.09 -1.29 6.80
C ASN A 64 -8.55 -0.30 7.85
N ARG A 65 -7.29 0.11 7.80
CA ARG A 65 -6.75 1.02 8.82
C ARG A 65 -7.28 2.46 8.73
N ILE A 66 -7.73 2.90 7.55
CA ILE A 66 -8.22 4.28 7.33
C ILE A 66 -9.75 4.42 7.27
N GLY A 67 -10.51 3.35 7.53
CA GLY A 67 -11.97 3.42 7.58
C GLY A 67 -12.70 3.20 6.27
N ARG A 68 -12.00 2.79 5.20
CA ARG A 68 -12.58 2.46 3.89
C ARG A 68 -13.03 0.99 3.85
N TRP A 69 -13.84 0.57 4.82
CA TRP A 69 -14.20 -0.84 5.05
C TRP A 69 -14.85 -1.52 3.84
N ASN A 70 -15.72 -0.80 3.12
CA ASN A 70 -16.37 -1.32 1.92
C ASN A 70 -15.38 -1.60 0.79
N ASP A 71 -14.33 -0.78 0.67
CA ASP A 71 -13.29 -0.97 -0.33
C ASP A 71 -12.36 -2.11 0.09
N ALA A 72 -12.07 -2.23 1.39
CA ALA A 72 -11.28 -3.33 1.94
C ALA A 72 -11.89 -4.71 1.68
N VAL A 73 -13.23 -4.83 1.73
CA VAL A 73 -13.94 -6.10 1.43
C VAL A 73 -13.96 -6.43 -0.06
N ARG A 74 -13.81 -5.41 -0.93
CA ARG A 74 -13.81 -5.56 -2.40
C ARG A 74 -12.43 -5.77 -2.98
N ALA A 75 -11.38 -5.46 -2.21
CA ALA A 75 -9.98 -5.69 -2.56
C ALA A 75 -9.61 -7.17 -2.44
#